data_AF-A0A1Y0IEB0-F1
#
_entry.id   AF-A0A1Y0IEB0-F1
#
_cell.length_a   1.000
_cell.length_b   1.000
_cell.length_c   1.000
_cell.angle_alpha   90.00
_cell.angle_beta   90.00
_cell.angle_gamma   90.00
#
_symmetry.space_group_name_H-M   'P 1'
#
loop_
_entity.id
_entity.type
_entity.pdbx_description
1 polymer ?
#
loop_
_entity_poly.entity_id
_entity_poly.type
_entity_poly.pdbx_seq_one_letter_code
_entity_poly.pdbx_strand_id
1 'polypeptide(L)'
;MGYRKAQNYLLPQSQYSFEDYVQLHTRGLSKHQYYNHMSAGEIKDLLGDEVWNSYYKFCFERNPWDRVISFYYWRYQSTPRPTMLSFLLSDAPLKLKRFGYDLYTIDRNIAVDDIYCYEDLKEAAETIRKRLKLPGKLLLPRAKSGYRKDTRHYSDIFSLREKQIISDLFSEEITLFGYQF
;
A
#
# COMPACT_ATOMS: atom_id res chain seq x y z
N MET A 1 17.47 -0.35 15.22
CA MET A 1 16.22 -0.93 15.79
C MET A 1 16.30 -2.44 15.62
N GLY A 2 16.49 -3.18 16.72
CA GLY A 2 16.84 -4.61 16.74
C GLY A 2 15.70 -5.56 16.36
N TYR A 3 14.87 -5.22 15.38
CA TYR A 3 13.84 -6.13 14.88
C TYR A 3 14.45 -7.11 13.88
N ARG A 4 13.89 -8.33 13.84
CA ARG A 4 14.25 -9.34 12.85
C ARG A 4 13.95 -8.78 11.45
N LYS A 5 14.95 -8.74 10.59
CA LYS A 5 14.78 -8.33 9.18
C LYS A 5 13.91 -9.34 8.44
N ALA A 6 13.38 -8.95 7.28
CA ALA A 6 12.66 -9.84 6.38
C ALA A 6 13.47 -11.14 6.17
N GLN A 7 12.75 -12.26 6.05
CA GLN A 7 13.34 -13.57 5.84
C GLN A 7 12.70 -14.20 4.60
N ASN A 8 13.42 -15.09 3.92
CA ASN A 8 12.92 -15.84 2.76
C ASN A 8 12.31 -14.97 1.65
N TYR A 9 12.85 -13.76 1.47
CA TYR A 9 12.34 -12.77 0.51
C TYR A 9 13.24 -12.58 -0.72
N LEU A 10 14.43 -13.20 -0.70
CA LEU A 10 15.39 -13.15 -1.80
C LEU A 10 15.14 -14.31 -2.75
N LEU A 11 15.31 -14.05 -4.05
CA LEU A 11 15.29 -15.08 -5.07
C LEU A 11 16.50 -16.01 -4.86
N PRO A 12 16.34 -17.34 -4.93
CA PRO A 12 17.47 -18.26 -4.89
C PRO A 12 18.46 -17.97 -6.03
N GLN A 13 19.77 -18.01 -5.75
CA GLN A 13 20.79 -17.77 -6.79
C GLN A 13 20.67 -18.75 -7.96
N SER A 14 20.15 -19.96 -7.74
CA SER A 14 19.86 -20.93 -8.81
C SER A 14 18.86 -20.43 -9.86
N GLN A 15 18.08 -19.38 -9.55
CA GLN A 15 17.12 -18.75 -10.45
C GLN A 15 17.62 -17.41 -11.01
N TYR A 16 18.90 -17.07 -10.83
CA TYR A 16 19.46 -15.82 -11.32
C TYR A 16 19.68 -15.88 -12.83
N SER A 17 19.31 -14.81 -13.52
CA SER A 17 19.77 -14.57 -14.89
C SER A 17 21.25 -14.16 -14.90
N PHE A 18 21.87 -14.16 -16.07
CA PHE A 18 23.24 -13.66 -16.23
C PHE A 18 23.40 -12.22 -15.73
N GLU A 19 22.43 -11.34 -16.03
CA GLU A 19 22.44 -9.95 -15.56
C GLU A 19 22.35 -9.86 -14.03
N ASP A 20 21.56 -10.72 -13.40
CA ASP A 20 21.43 -10.77 -11.93
C ASP A 20 22.76 -11.19 -11.31
N TYR A 21 23.48 -12.14 -11.91
CA TYR A 21 24.83 -12.50 -11.49
C TYR A 21 25.82 -11.35 -11.65
N VAL A 22 25.79 -10.61 -12.77
CA VAL A 22 26.65 -9.43 -12.96
C VAL A 22 26.36 -8.39 -11.88
N GLN A 23 25.09 -8.08 -11.59
CA GLN A 23 24.73 -7.13 -10.54
C GLN A 23 25.16 -7.58 -9.14
N LEU A 24 25.03 -8.88 -8.84
CA LEU A 24 25.47 -9.44 -7.57
C LEU A 24 26.98 -9.28 -7.38
N HIS A 25 27.79 -9.60 -8.39
CA HIS A 25 29.25 -9.56 -8.28
C HIS A 25 29.81 -8.14 -8.37
N THR A 26 29.21 -7.26 -9.17
CA THR A 26 29.71 -5.88 -9.36
C THR A 26 29.21 -4.89 -8.31
N ARG A 27 28.00 -5.11 -7.75
CA ARG A 27 27.33 -4.16 -6.85
C ARG A 27 26.89 -4.77 -5.52
N GLY A 28 27.05 -6.07 -5.31
CA GLY A 28 26.58 -6.76 -4.11
C GLY A 28 25.06 -6.83 -4.00
N LEU A 29 24.32 -6.64 -5.09
CA LEU A 29 22.86 -6.58 -5.08
C LEU A 29 22.25 -7.97 -5.27
N SER A 30 21.53 -8.45 -4.24
CA SER A 30 20.73 -9.68 -4.32
C SER A 30 19.32 -9.38 -4.86
N LYS A 31 18.83 -10.26 -5.73
CA LYS A 31 17.48 -10.13 -6.30
C LYS A 31 16.41 -10.51 -5.28
N HIS A 32 15.41 -9.65 -5.14
CA HIS A 32 14.27 -9.89 -4.27
C HIS A 32 13.22 -10.69 -5.03
N GLN A 33 12.70 -11.75 -4.42
CA GLN A 33 11.57 -12.52 -4.92
C GLN A 33 10.25 -11.85 -4.52
N TYR A 34 10.19 -11.29 -3.30
CA TYR A 34 9.04 -10.54 -2.80
C TYR A 34 9.45 -9.08 -2.57
N TYR A 35 8.60 -8.14 -2.98
CA TYR A 35 8.85 -6.69 -2.87
C TYR A 35 7.62 -5.92 -2.36
N ASN A 36 7.85 -4.65 -1.98
CA ASN A 36 6.78 -3.80 -1.47
C ASN A 36 5.73 -3.51 -2.55
N HIS A 37 4.44 -3.54 -2.19
CA HIS A 37 3.32 -3.33 -3.10
C HIS A 37 3.23 -4.35 -4.24
N MET A 38 3.65 -5.59 -3.99
CA MET A 38 3.36 -6.73 -4.87
C MET A 38 1.87 -7.05 -4.83
N SER A 39 1.26 -7.35 -5.98
CA SER A 39 -0.15 -7.69 -6.07
C SER A 39 -0.44 -9.08 -5.51
N ALA A 40 -1.69 -9.31 -5.10
CA ALA A 40 -2.17 -10.61 -4.64
C ALA A 40 -1.93 -11.71 -5.68
N GLY A 41 -2.13 -11.41 -6.98
CA GLY A 41 -1.88 -12.34 -8.08
C GLY A 41 -0.42 -12.78 -8.14
N GLU A 42 0.52 -11.82 -8.15
CA GLU A 42 1.96 -12.12 -8.20
C GLU A 42 2.42 -12.92 -6.96
N ILE A 43 1.90 -12.60 -5.77
CA ILE A 43 2.23 -13.36 -4.54
C ILE A 43 1.66 -14.78 -4.64
N LYS A 44 0.43 -14.94 -5.13
CA LYS A 44 -0.22 -16.24 -5.30
C LYS A 44 0.56 -17.12 -6.26
N ASP A 45 1.00 -16.58 -7.40
CA ASP A 45 1.80 -17.32 -8.40
C ASP A 45 3.12 -17.84 -7.81
N LEU A 46 3.74 -17.07 -6.91
CA LEU A 46 4.99 -17.48 -6.25
C LEU A 46 4.79 -18.52 -5.15
N LEU A 47 3.71 -18.44 -4.38
CA LEU A 47 3.45 -19.34 -3.26
C LEU A 47 2.81 -20.66 -3.69
N GLY A 48 2.05 -20.65 -4.78
CA GLY A 48 1.17 -21.74 -5.18
C GLY A 48 -0.09 -21.83 -4.32
N ASP A 49 -1.11 -22.53 -4.83
CA ASP A 49 -2.45 -22.56 -4.24
C ASP A 49 -2.47 -23.14 -2.82
N GLU A 50 -1.69 -24.19 -2.54
CA GLU A 50 -1.70 -24.84 -1.22
C GLU A 50 -1.28 -23.87 -0.11
N VAL A 51 -0.11 -23.25 -0.27
CA VAL A 51 0.43 -22.30 0.72
C VAL A 51 -0.44 -21.05 0.77
N TRP A 52 -0.83 -20.52 -0.38
CA TRP A 52 -1.73 -19.36 -0.46
C TRP A 52 -3.01 -19.60 0.35
N ASN A 53 -3.70 -20.72 0.12
CA ASN A 53 -4.96 -21.02 0.80
C ASN A 53 -4.79 -21.33 2.29
N SER A 54 -3.59 -21.71 2.75
CA SER A 54 -3.31 -21.94 4.17
C SER A 54 -3.13 -20.65 4.99
N TYR A 55 -2.79 -19.53 4.34
CA TYR A 55 -2.47 -18.28 5.02
C TYR A 55 -3.69 -17.38 5.20
N TYR A 56 -3.75 -16.70 6.35
CA TYR A 56 -4.61 -15.54 6.52
C TYR A 56 -3.97 -14.31 5.85
N LYS A 57 -4.72 -13.63 4.99
CA LYS A 57 -4.30 -12.50 4.16
C LYS A 57 -5.19 -11.31 4.47
N PHE A 58 -4.56 -10.18 4.73
CA PHE A 58 -5.30 -8.94 4.95
C PHE A 58 -4.53 -7.76 4.40
N CYS A 59 -5.26 -6.69 4.09
CA CYS A 59 -4.65 -5.41 3.70
C CYS A 59 -5.36 -4.24 4.39
N PHE A 60 -4.86 -3.04 4.12
CA PHE A 60 -5.45 -1.80 4.60
C PHE A 60 -5.84 -0.92 3.41
N GLU A 61 -7.02 -0.35 3.50
CA GLU A 61 -7.48 0.73 2.63
C GLU A 61 -7.56 2.04 3.43
N ARG A 62 -7.56 3.17 2.74
CA ARG A 62 -7.74 4.49 3.36
C ARG A 62 -8.65 5.33 2.47
N ASN A 63 -9.42 6.22 3.09
CA ASN A 63 -10.23 7.21 2.41
C ASN A 63 -9.44 7.83 1.22
N PRO A 64 -9.92 7.71 -0.03
CA PRO A 64 -9.14 8.08 -1.21
C PRO A 64 -8.68 9.54 -1.23
N TRP A 65 -9.50 10.47 -0.74
CA TRP A 65 -9.16 11.88 -0.66
C TRP A 65 -8.01 12.13 0.33
N ASP A 66 -8.09 11.52 1.52
CA ASP A 66 -7.02 11.60 2.51
C ASP A 66 -5.73 10.86 2.07
N ARG A 67 -5.90 9.73 1.35
CA ARG A 67 -4.81 8.96 0.73
C ARG A 67 -4.05 9.80 -0.29
N VAL A 68 -4.75 10.56 -1.14
CA VAL A 68 -4.17 11.50 -2.12
C VAL A 68 -3.38 12.61 -1.45
N ILE A 69 -3.94 13.25 -0.41
CA ILE A 69 -3.22 14.30 0.35
C ILE A 69 -1.94 13.74 0.95
N SER A 70 -2.04 12.57 1.59
CA SER A 70 -0.89 11.90 2.18
C SER A 70 0.21 11.62 1.15
N PHE A 71 -0.17 11.16 -0.04
CA PHE A 71 0.77 10.86 -1.12
C PHE A 71 1.40 12.13 -1.71
N TYR A 72 0.62 13.20 -1.89
CA TYR A 72 1.11 14.50 -2.35
C TYR A 72 2.23 15.04 -1.45
N TYR A 73 2.00 15.07 -0.12
CA TYR A 73 3.00 15.56 0.84
C TYR A 73 4.21 14.65 0.98
N TRP A 74 4.03 13.33 0.89
CA TRP A 74 5.14 12.38 0.88
C TRP A 74 6.04 12.55 -0.35
N ARG A 75 5.43 12.82 -1.51
CA ARG A 75 6.13 13.02 -2.79
C ARG A 75 6.86 14.36 -2.84
N TYR A 76 6.22 15.43 -2.39
CA TYR A 76 6.77 16.79 -2.46
C TYR A 76 7.17 17.27 -1.07
N GLN A 77 8.33 16.83 -0.59
CA GLN A 77 8.81 17.18 0.75
C GLN A 77 9.39 18.61 0.82
N SER A 78 9.97 19.08 -0.29
CA SER A 78 10.58 20.42 -0.41
C SER A 78 9.67 21.42 -1.13
N THR A 79 9.97 22.71 -0.99
CA THR A 79 9.29 23.81 -1.69
C THR A 79 10.13 24.32 -2.88
N PRO A 80 9.50 24.92 -3.92
CA PRO A 80 8.05 25.06 -4.11
C PRO A 80 7.39 23.74 -4.53
N ARG A 81 6.10 23.58 -4.22
CA ARG A 81 5.31 22.40 -4.60
C ARG A 81 4.38 22.73 -5.75
N PRO A 82 4.08 21.79 -6.66
CA PRO A 82 3.02 21.99 -7.65
C PRO A 82 1.67 22.14 -6.93
N THR A 83 0.71 22.81 -7.55
CA THR A 83 -0.66 22.89 -7.02
C THR A 83 -1.29 21.49 -6.95
N MET A 84 -2.30 21.32 -6.08
CA MET A 84 -3.00 20.03 -5.96
C MET A 84 -3.61 19.59 -7.30
N LEU A 85 -4.30 20.51 -8.01
CA LEU A 85 -4.78 20.25 -9.36
C LEU A 85 -3.67 19.84 -10.34
N SER A 86 -2.52 20.52 -10.36
CA SER A 86 -1.40 20.15 -11.24
C SER A 86 -0.87 18.74 -10.93
N PHE A 87 -0.81 18.38 -9.65
CA PHE A 87 -0.45 17.02 -9.24
C PHE A 87 -1.50 15.99 -9.67
N LEU A 88 -2.79 16.30 -9.50
CA LEU A 88 -3.89 15.41 -9.87
C LEU A 88 -3.95 15.13 -11.38
N LEU A 89 -3.54 16.09 -12.20
CA LEU A 89 -3.48 15.97 -13.66
C LEU A 89 -2.18 15.33 -14.17
N SER A 90 -1.22 15.02 -13.30
CA SER A 90 0.02 14.31 -13.66
C SER A 90 -0.16 12.79 -13.61
N ASP A 91 0.88 12.02 -13.95
CA ASP A 91 0.88 10.56 -13.81
C ASP A 91 1.03 10.08 -12.35
N ALA A 92 1.31 10.99 -11.41
CA ALA A 92 1.58 10.59 -10.03
C ALA A 92 0.38 9.88 -9.35
N PRO A 93 -0.88 10.35 -9.47
CA PRO A 93 -2.04 9.65 -8.92
C PRO A 93 -2.30 8.28 -9.56
N LEU A 94 -1.90 8.06 -10.82
CA LEU A 94 -2.03 6.75 -11.47
C LEU A 94 -1.19 5.69 -10.74
N LYS A 95 -0.05 6.07 -10.17
CA LYS A 95 0.73 5.17 -9.30
C LYS A 95 -0.03 4.80 -8.04
N LEU A 96 -0.77 5.75 -7.46
CA LEU A 96 -1.58 5.50 -6.28
C LEU A 96 -2.74 4.56 -6.59
N LYS A 97 -3.36 4.68 -7.78
CA LYS A 97 -4.39 3.75 -8.27
C LYS A 97 -3.85 2.33 -8.39
N ARG A 98 -2.68 2.16 -9.01
CA ARG A 98 -2.00 0.86 -9.13
C ARG A 98 -1.63 0.23 -7.77
N PHE A 99 -1.47 1.05 -6.73
CA PHE A 99 -1.19 0.59 -5.37
C PHE A 99 -2.43 0.55 -4.47
N GLY A 100 -3.63 0.62 -5.06
CA GLY A 100 -4.92 0.50 -4.38
C GLY A 100 -5.60 -0.82 -4.71
N TYR A 101 -6.77 -0.73 -5.31
CA TYR A 101 -7.67 -1.85 -5.62
C TYR A 101 -7.00 -3.08 -6.28
N ASP A 102 -6.08 -2.85 -7.21
CA ASP A 102 -5.42 -3.92 -7.96
C ASP A 102 -4.48 -4.77 -7.10
N LEU A 103 -4.05 -4.29 -5.93
CA LEU A 103 -3.14 -5.04 -5.06
C LEU A 103 -3.82 -6.19 -4.31
N TYR A 104 -5.12 -6.07 -4.04
CA TYR A 104 -5.86 -7.05 -3.25
C TYR A 104 -6.96 -7.74 -4.06
N THR A 105 -6.94 -7.61 -5.39
CA THR A 105 -7.87 -8.29 -6.29
C THR A 105 -7.15 -9.17 -7.31
N ILE A 106 -7.81 -10.26 -7.72
CA ILE A 106 -7.42 -11.15 -8.83
C ILE A 106 -8.66 -11.28 -9.70
N ASP A 107 -8.53 -10.99 -11.00
CA ASP A 107 -9.66 -10.96 -11.94
C ASP A 107 -10.84 -10.11 -11.42
N ARG A 108 -10.52 -8.97 -10.77
CA ARG A 108 -11.47 -8.04 -10.13
C ARG A 108 -12.27 -8.62 -8.96
N ASN A 109 -11.92 -9.80 -8.46
CA ASN A 109 -12.46 -10.37 -7.23
C ASN A 109 -11.50 -10.13 -6.07
N ILE A 110 -12.05 -9.86 -4.88
CA ILE A 110 -11.23 -9.71 -3.67
C ILE A 110 -10.49 -11.03 -3.39
N ALA A 111 -9.17 -10.94 -3.29
CA ALA A 111 -8.26 -12.08 -3.16
C ALA A 111 -7.67 -12.23 -1.75
N VAL A 112 -8.06 -11.36 -0.82
CA VAL A 112 -7.63 -11.38 0.59
C VAL A 112 -8.83 -11.70 1.50
N ASP A 113 -8.57 -12.16 2.72
CA ASP A 113 -9.61 -12.56 3.66
C ASP A 113 -10.30 -11.35 4.31
N ASP A 114 -9.54 -10.30 4.62
CA ASP A 114 -10.05 -9.08 5.26
C ASP A 114 -9.38 -7.83 4.68
N ILE A 115 -10.16 -6.75 4.55
CA ILE A 115 -9.64 -5.42 4.21
C ILE A 115 -10.07 -4.45 5.32
N TYR A 116 -9.11 -3.77 5.93
CA TYR A 116 -9.36 -2.86 7.05
C TYR A 116 -9.22 -1.40 6.65
N CYS A 117 -10.09 -0.55 7.19
CA CYS A 117 -9.96 0.90 7.05
C CYS A 117 -8.82 1.43 7.94
N TYR A 118 -7.95 2.26 7.39
CA TYR A 118 -6.87 2.92 8.11
C TYR A 118 -7.40 3.84 9.23
N GLU A 119 -8.60 4.38 9.04
CA GLU A 119 -9.32 5.19 10.02
C GLU A 119 -9.56 4.42 11.34
N ASP A 120 -9.75 3.11 11.24
CA ASP A 120 -10.02 2.18 12.35
C ASP A 120 -8.80 1.31 12.69
N LEU A 121 -7.58 1.82 12.45
CA LEU A 121 -6.34 1.05 12.56
C LEU A 121 -6.14 0.37 13.94
N LYS A 122 -6.62 0.99 15.02
CA LYS A 122 -6.47 0.42 16.37
C LYS A 122 -7.36 -0.81 16.53
N GLU A 123 -8.60 -0.70 16.11
CA GLU A 123 -9.62 -1.74 16.13
C GLU A 123 -9.21 -2.89 15.20
N ALA A 124 -8.76 -2.56 13.99
CA ALA A 124 -8.20 -3.51 13.03
C ALA A 124 -7.00 -4.27 13.61
N ALA A 125 -6.06 -3.57 14.25
CA ALA A 125 -4.90 -4.21 14.89
C ALA A 125 -5.31 -5.17 16.00
N GLU A 126 -6.31 -4.81 16.83
CA GLU A 126 -6.85 -5.68 17.86
C GLU A 126 -7.55 -6.92 17.29
N THR A 127 -8.28 -6.77 16.18
CA THR A 127 -8.92 -7.87 15.45
C THR A 127 -7.88 -8.83 14.87
N ILE A 128 -6.89 -8.31 14.15
CA ILE A 128 -5.78 -9.10 13.58
C ILE A 128 -5.03 -9.83 14.70
N ARG A 129 -4.73 -9.15 15.82
CA ARG A 129 -4.07 -9.78 16.97
C ARG A 129 -4.83 -11.00 17.47
N LYS A 130 -6.13 -10.84 17.71
CA LYS A 130 -7.00 -11.92 18.21
C LYS A 130 -7.05 -13.08 17.21
N ARG A 131 -7.22 -12.79 15.92
CA ARG A 131 -7.26 -13.79 14.84
C ARG A 131 -5.97 -14.59 14.75
N LEU A 132 -4.83 -13.92 14.83
CA LEU A 132 -3.49 -14.53 14.78
C LEU A 132 -3.02 -15.10 16.13
N LYS A 133 -3.84 -14.99 17.19
CA LYS A 133 -3.51 -15.43 18.55
C LYS A 133 -2.17 -14.86 19.07
N LEU A 134 -1.86 -13.62 18.68
CA LEU A 134 -0.63 -12.97 19.09
C LEU A 134 -0.71 -12.54 20.57
N PRO A 135 0.36 -12.74 21.36
CA PRO A 135 0.38 -12.38 22.78
C PRO A 135 0.52 -10.86 22.98
N GLY A 136 -0.04 -10.36 24.09
CA GLY A 136 0.14 -8.97 24.53
C GLY A 136 -0.62 -7.92 23.71
N LYS A 137 -0.54 -6.65 24.09
CA LYS A 137 -1.14 -5.56 23.32
C LYS A 137 -0.22 -5.15 22.17
N LEU A 138 -0.78 -4.92 20.98
CA LEU A 138 0.02 -4.38 19.87
C LEU A 138 0.24 -2.88 20.08
N LEU A 139 1.51 -2.46 20.04
CA LEU A 139 1.88 -1.05 20.05
C LEU A 139 2.06 -0.57 18.62
N LEU A 140 1.12 0.26 18.16
CA LEU A 140 1.19 0.85 16.83
C LEU A 140 2.22 1.98 16.80
N PRO A 141 3.23 1.92 15.90
CA PRO A 141 4.20 2.99 15.78
C PRO A 141 3.55 4.23 15.16
N ARG A 142 3.97 5.43 15.60
CA ARG A 142 3.69 6.68 14.88
C ARG A 142 4.69 6.85 13.74
N ALA A 143 4.49 6.08 12.67
CA ALA A 143 5.29 6.20 11.47
C ALA A 143 4.81 7.39 10.62
N LYS A 144 5.74 8.08 9.94
CA LYS A 144 5.45 9.04 8.85
C LYS A 144 4.56 10.25 9.22
N SER A 145 4.40 10.58 10.51
CA SER A 145 3.59 11.73 10.94
C SER A 145 4.13 13.10 10.52
N GLY A 146 5.42 13.20 10.15
CA GLY A 146 6.08 14.47 9.82
C GLY A 146 5.98 14.93 8.36
N TYR A 147 5.46 14.09 7.45
CA TYR A 147 5.43 14.42 6.02
C TYR A 147 4.28 15.38 5.67
N ARG A 148 3.09 15.12 6.20
CA ARG A 148 1.90 15.95 5.96
C ARG A 148 2.03 17.26 6.74
N LYS A 149 2.09 18.39 6.04
CA LYS A 149 2.19 19.72 6.65
C LYS A 149 0.82 20.36 6.93
N ASP A 150 -0.19 20.07 6.12
CA ASP A 150 -1.55 20.58 6.29
C ASP A 150 -2.39 19.61 7.11
N THR A 151 -2.89 20.05 8.27
CA THR A 151 -3.67 19.22 9.21
C THR A 151 -5.17 19.39 9.08
N ARG A 152 -5.67 20.17 8.09
CA ARG A 152 -7.11 20.36 7.85
C ARG A 152 -7.80 19.05 7.49
N HIS A 153 -9.11 18.97 7.65
CA HIS A 153 -9.86 17.83 7.15
C HIS A 153 -9.80 17.79 5.61
N TYR A 154 -9.84 16.59 5.01
CA TYR A 154 -9.71 16.47 3.54
C TYR A 154 -10.84 17.23 2.80
N SER A 155 -12.01 17.36 3.43
CA SER A 155 -13.15 18.14 2.92
C SER A 155 -12.82 19.62 2.69
N ASP A 156 -11.85 20.17 3.42
CA ASP A 156 -11.51 21.59 3.41
C ASP A 156 -10.33 21.91 2.47
N ILE A 157 -9.74 20.88 1.87
CA ILE A 157 -8.52 20.99 1.06
C ILE A 157 -8.85 21.02 -0.43
N PHE A 158 -9.82 20.22 -0.86
CA PHE A 158 -10.13 20.03 -2.27
C PHE A 158 -11.23 20.97 -2.76
N SER A 159 -11.01 21.58 -3.92
CA SER A 159 -12.10 22.17 -4.72
C SER A 159 -13.03 21.07 -5.26
N LEU A 160 -14.24 21.47 -5.69
CA LEU A 160 -15.21 20.55 -6.32
C LEU A 160 -14.61 19.79 -7.51
N ARG A 161 -13.78 20.46 -8.31
CA ARG A 161 -13.11 19.84 -9.46
C ARG A 161 -12.11 18.77 -9.02
N GLU A 162 -11.29 19.05 -8.02
CA GLU A 162 -10.29 18.11 -7.51
C GLU A 162 -10.95 16.92 -6.82
N LYS A 163 -12.04 17.16 -6.06
CA LYS A 163 -12.88 16.11 -5.49
C LYS A 163 -13.36 15.13 -6.58
N GLN A 164 -13.91 15.64 -7.68
CA GLN A 164 -14.44 14.80 -8.76
C GLN A 164 -13.34 13.95 -9.43
N ILE A 165 -12.18 14.54 -9.73
CA ILE A 165 -11.05 13.80 -10.31
C ILE A 165 -10.65 12.61 -9.42
N ILE A 166 -10.61 12.82 -8.11
CA ILE A 166 -10.29 11.74 -7.14
C ILE A 166 -11.41 10.70 -7.11
N SER A 167 -12.67 11.13 -7.11
CA SER A 167 -13.83 10.23 -7.15
C SER A 167 -13.82 9.31 -8.37
N ASP A 168 -13.53 9.86 -9.54
CA ASP A 168 -13.48 9.08 -10.78
C ASP A 168 -12.29 8.12 -10.80
N LEU A 169 -11.13 8.56 -10.27
CA LEU A 169 -9.92 7.76 -10.29
C LEU A 169 -10.00 6.54 -9.36
N PHE A 170 -10.63 6.67 -8.20
CA PHE A 170 -10.72 5.65 -7.14
C PHE A 170 -12.16 5.15 -6.94
N SER A 171 -12.92 5.11 -8.03
CA SER A 171 -14.35 4.76 -8.01
C SER A 171 -14.60 3.36 -7.44
N GLU A 172 -13.67 2.42 -7.69
CA GLU A 172 -13.72 1.06 -7.18
C GLU A 172 -13.65 1.03 -5.65
N GLU A 173 -12.63 1.67 -5.07
CA GLU A 173 -12.46 1.73 -3.62
C GLU A 173 -13.60 2.50 -2.95
N ILE A 174 -14.05 3.61 -3.55
CA ILE A 174 -15.17 4.39 -3.02
C ILE A 174 -16.43 3.55 -2.95
N THR A 175 -16.73 2.81 -4.02
CA THR A 175 -17.91 1.95 -4.08
C THR A 175 -17.80 0.78 -3.11
N LEU A 176 -16.65 0.12 -3.07
CA LEU A 176 -16.42 -1.06 -2.22
C LEU A 176 -16.53 -0.75 -0.72
N PHE A 177 -15.99 0.39 -0.29
CA PHE A 177 -15.95 0.78 1.12
C PHE A 177 -17.04 1.80 1.51
N GLY A 178 -17.88 2.22 0.57
CA GLY A 178 -18.92 3.22 0.80
C GLY A 178 -18.36 4.58 1.26
N TYR A 179 -17.16 4.94 0.82
CA TYR A 179 -16.54 6.20 1.23
C TYR A 179 -17.35 7.39 0.75
N GLN A 180 -17.48 8.37 1.63
CA GLN A 180 -18.13 9.65 1.34
C GLN A 180 -17.14 10.79 1.54
N PHE A 181 -17.42 11.90 0.87
CA PHE A 181 -16.64 13.13 0.98
C PHE A 181 -17.29 14.09 1.96
#